data_AF-A0A836FG30-F1
#
_entry.id   AF-A0A836FG30-F1
#
_cell.length_a   1.000
_cell.length_b   1.000
_cell.length_c   1.000
_cell.angle_alpha   90.00
_cell.angle_beta   90.00
_cell.angle_gamma   90.00
#
_symmetry.space_group_name_H-M   'P 1'
#
loop_
_entity.id
_entity.type
_entity.pdbx_description
1 polymer ?
#
loop_
_entity_poly.entity_id
_entity_poly.type
_entity_poly.pdbx_seq_one_letter_code
_entity_poly.pdbx_strand_id
1 'polypeptide(L)'
;MIQKQGHWIPHELNKRQMERRKNTCEILFERYKRKSFLHRIVGDEKWIYFENPKRNKSWVTQAHHPHRLQDRIALAGRRCSVFGGTRRVWSIMSC
;
A
#
# COMPACT_ATOMS: atom_id res chain seq x y z
N MET A 1 -2.56 1.72 9.74
CA MET A 1 -1.12 1.40 9.82
C MET A 1 -0.59 1.94 11.15
N ILE A 2 0.16 1.12 11.88
CA ILE A 2 0.69 1.40 13.21
C ILE A 2 2.20 1.18 13.16
N GLN A 3 2.98 2.08 13.74
CA GLN A 3 4.43 1.93 13.81
C GLN A 3 4.81 1.10 15.04
N LYS A 4 5.49 -0.04 14.85
CA LYS A 4 6.07 -0.83 15.94
C LYS A 4 7.51 -1.19 15.59
N GLN A 5 8.45 -0.92 16.50
CA GLN A 5 9.89 -1.19 16.33
C GLN A 5 10.48 -0.68 15.00
N GLY A 6 10.04 0.50 14.54
CA GLY A 6 10.49 1.08 13.27
C GLY A 6 9.81 0.53 12.02
N HIS A 7 8.90 -0.44 12.16
CA HIS A 7 8.15 -1.04 11.05
C HIS A 7 6.69 -0.58 11.02
N TRP A 8 6.12 -0.44 9.81
CA TRP A 8 4.70 -0.19 9.62
C TRP A 8 3.93 -1.52 9.58
N ILE A 9 3.01 -1.69 10.53
CA ILE A 9 2.13 -2.85 10.64
C ILE A 9 0.71 -2.43 10.25
N PRO A 10 -0.07 -3.26 9.52
CA PRO A 10 -1.42 -2.88 9.07
C PRO A 10 -2.35 -2.46 10.22
N HIS A 11 -2.46 -3.28 11.25
CA HIS A 11 -3.34 -3.09 12.42
C HIS A 11 -2.80 -3.81 13.66
N GLU A 12 -3.32 -3.44 14.82
CA GLU A 12 -3.04 -4.11 16.09
C GLU A 12 -3.97 -5.31 16.26
N LEU A 13 -3.40 -6.45 16.65
CA LEU A 13 -4.13 -7.70 16.82
C LEU A 13 -4.56 -7.89 18.27
N ASN A 14 -5.80 -8.34 18.47
CA ASN A 14 -6.23 -8.87 19.76
C ASN A 14 -5.77 -10.34 19.92
N LYS A 15 -5.69 -10.86 21.15
CA LYS A 15 -5.25 -12.23 21.48
C LYS A 15 -5.98 -13.30 20.64
N ARG A 16 -7.31 -13.16 20.50
CA ARG A 16 -8.14 -14.04 19.67
C ARG A 16 -7.75 -14.03 18.19
N GLN A 17 -7.39 -12.87 17.64
CA GLN A 17 -6.96 -12.77 16.24
C GLN A 17 -5.57 -13.37 16.04
N MET A 18 -4.67 -13.20 17.02
CA MET A 18 -3.35 -13.85 17.00
C MET A 18 -3.47 -15.37 16.98
N GLU A 19 -4.29 -15.92 17.87
CA GLU A 19 -4.54 -17.36 17.97
C GLU A 19 -5.17 -17.91 16.68
N ARG A 20 -6.19 -17.24 16.14
CA ARG A 20 -6.79 -17.61 14.85
C ARG A 20 -5.76 -17.65 13.73
N ARG A 21 -4.89 -16.64 13.64
CA ARG A 21 -3.82 -16.58 12.63
C ARG A 21 -2.82 -17.73 12.82
N LYS A 22 -2.40 -18.00 14.05
CA LYS A 22 -1.49 -19.11 14.38
C LYS A 22 -2.09 -20.47 13.96
N ASN A 23 -3.30 -20.78 14.41
CA ASN A 23 -3.95 -22.05 14.11
C ASN A 23 -4.18 -22.24 12.60
N THR A 24 -4.58 -21.17 11.91
CA THR A 24 -4.73 -21.20 10.44
C THR A 24 -3.41 -21.52 9.75
N CYS A 25 -2.31 -20.89 10.18
CA CYS A 25 -0.97 -21.18 9.64
C CYS A 25 -0.56 -22.64 9.89
N GLU A 26 -0.78 -23.18 11.10
CA GLU A 26 -0.45 -24.57 11.44
C GLU A 26 -1.20 -25.57 10.54
N ILE A 27 -2.51 -25.38 10.38
CA ILE A 27 -3.35 -26.25 9.53
C ILE A 27 -2.88 -26.19 8.06
N LEU A 28 -2.65 -24.98 7.54
CA LEU A 28 -2.18 -24.81 6.15
C LEU A 28 -0.78 -25.39 5.94
N PHE A 29 0.09 -25.30 6.95
CA PHE A 29 1.44 -25.83 6.91
C PHE A 29 1.44 -27.36 6.91
N GLU A 30 0.62 -28.00 7.74
CA GLU A 30 0.44 -29.45 7.70
C GLU A 30 -0.10 -29.93 6.35
N ARG A 31 -1.09 -29.21 5.80
CA ARG A 31 -1.63 -29.51 4.48
C ARG A 31 -0.55 -29.42 3.41
N TYR A 32 0.30 -28.40 3.47
CA TYR A 32 1.41 -28.21 2.55
C TYR A 32 2.43 -29.36 2.65
N LYS A 33 2.77 -29.79 3.87
CA LYS A 33 3.66 -30.95 4.10
C LYS A 33 3.11 -32.24 3.51
N ARG A 34 1.79 -32.46 3.59
CA ARG A 34 1.13 -33.64 2.99
C ARG A 34 1.14 -33.57 1.47
N LYS A 35 0.85 -32.40 0.88
CA LYS A 35 0.90 -32.17 -0.57
C LYS A 35 1.00 -30.68 -0.88
N SER A 36 1.95 -30.31 -1.74
CA SER A 36 2.07 -28.93 -2.21
C SER A 36 0.81 -28.49 -2.96
N PHE A 37 0.16 -27.42 -2.48
CA PHE A 37 -1.04 -26.82 -3.08
C PHE A 37 -0.80 -25.38 -3.56
N LEU A 38 0.44 -24.87 -3.47
CA LEU A 38 0.76 -23.48 -3.79
C LEU A 38 0.43 -23.11 -5.25
N HIS A 39 0.56 -24.07 -6.18
CA HIS A 39 0.22 -23.91 -7.59
C HIS A 39 -1.28 -23.63 -7.86
N ARG A 40 -2.14 -23.76 -6.85
CA ARG A 40 -3.60 -23.55 -6.97
C ARG A 40 -4.07 -22.24 -6.32
N ILE A 41 -3.17 -21.45 -5.75
CA ILE A 41 -3.52 -20.20 -5.06
C ILE A 41 -3.70 -19.09 -6.10
N VAL A 42 -4.81 -18.35 -6.00
CA VAL A 42 -5.15 -17.22 -6.87
C VAL A 42 -4.98 -15.90 -6.10
N GLY A 43 -4.65 -14.82 -6.79
CA GLY A 43 -4.34 -13.50 -6.22
C GLY A 43 -5.56 -12.63 -5.90
N ASP A 44 -5.28 -11.39 -5.47
CA ASP A 44 -6.24 -10.36 -5.08
C ASP A 44 -6.09 -9.10 -5.96
N GLU A 45 -7.10 -8.23 -5.92
CA GLU A 45 -7.12 -6.97 -6.66
C GLU A 45 -6.21 -5.91 -6.02
N LYS A 46 -5.65 -5.03 -6.86
CA LYS A 46 -4.82 -3.92 -6.39
C LYS A 46 -5.08 -2.65 -7.19
N TRP A 47 -5.23 -1.54 -6.47
CA TRP A 47 -5.29 -0.20 -7.06
C TRP A 47 -3.91 0.25 -7.55
N ILE A 48 -3.85 0.71 -8.80
CA ILE A 48 -2.67 1.32 -9.41
C ILE A 48 -2.98 2.79 -9.69
N TYR A 49 -2.18 3.67 -9.11
CA TYR A 49 -2.27 5.10 -9.38
C TYR A 49 -1.72 5.41 -10.78
N PHE A 50 -2.43 6.25 -11.53
CA PHE A 50 -1.95 6.74 -12.83
C PHE A 50 -0.63 7.53 -12.68
N GLU A 51 -0.57 8.41 -11.67
CA GLU A 51 0.64 9.10 -11.25
C GLU A 51 0.93 8.77 -9.79
N ASN A 52 2.10 8.18 -9.51
CA ASN A 52 2.57 7.89 -8.16
C ASN A 52 3.92 8.60 -7.91
N PRO A 53 3.94 9.92 -7.75
CA PRO A 53 5.17 10.68 -7.60
C PRO A 53 5.90 10.24 -6.34
N LYS A 54 7.11 9.69 -6.51
CA LYS A 54 7.99 9.34 -5.39
C LYS A 54 8.81 10.55 -4.99
N ARG A 55 9.00 10.75 -3.69
CA ARG A 55 9.87 11.80 -3.17
C ARG A 55 11.32 11.52 -3.59
N ASN A 56 11.86 12.39 -4.44
CA ASN A 56 13.27 12.33 -4.84
C ASN A 56 14.17 12.66 -3.63
N LYS A 57 15.16 11.80 -3.38
CA LYS A 57 16.22 12.07 -2.40
C LYS A 57 17.43 12.61 -3.16
N SER A 58 17.80 13.85 -2.90
CA SER A 58 19.04 14.46 -3.38
C SER A 58 20.02 14.60 -2.22
N TRP A 59 21.28 14.24 -2.43
CA TRP A 59 22.36 14.58 -1.52
C TRP A 59 22.72 16.05 -1.75
N VAL A 60 22.59 16.88 -0.72
CA VAL A 60 22.90 18.32 -0.79
C VAL A 60 23.88 18.67 0.31
N THR A 61 24.94 19.39 -0.05
CA THR A 61 25.86 20.04 0.89
C THR A 61 25.16 21.19 1.58
N GLN A 62 25.45 21.42 2.87
CA GLN A 62 24.73 22.36 3.75
C GLN A 62 24.59 23.81 3.22
N ALA A 63 25.44 24.22 2.27
CA ALA A 63 25.38 25.53 1.62
C ALA A 63 24.31 25.67 0.52
N HIS A 64 23.80 24.56 -0.02
CA HIS A 64 22.79 24.55 -1.09
C HIS A 64 21.52 23.92 -0.55
N HIS A 65 20.69 24.71 0.13
CA HIS A 65 19.31 24.31 0.36
C HIS A 65 18.64 24.16 -1.02
N PRO A 66 18.25 22.95 -1.44
CA PRO A 66 17.51 22.81 -2.67
C PRO A 66 16.19 23.54 -2.44
N HIS A 67 15.84 24.46 -3.35
CA HIS A 67 14.50 25.04 -3.38
C HIS A 67 13.52 23.88 -3.29
N ARG A 68 12.75 23.82 -2.20
CA ARG A 68 11.65 22.87 -2.05
C ARG A 68 10.76 23.12 -3.27
N LEU A 69 10.85 22.24 -4.27
CA LEU A 69 9.74 22.03 -5.18
C LEU A 69 8.60 21.61 -4.26
N GLN A 70 7.77 22.58 -3.88
CA GLN A 70 6.55 22.34 -3.14
C GLN A 70 5.84 21.25 -3.93
N ASP A 71 5.56 20.13 -3.26
CA ASP A 71 4.73 19.07 -3.79
C ASP A 71 3.49 19.76 -4.38
N ARG A 72 3.39 19.83 -5.72
CA ARG A 72 2.29 20.51 -6.44
C ARG A 72 0.91 19.92 -6.10
N ILE A 73 0.88 18.84 -5.30
CA ILE A 73 -0.32 18.22 -4.75
C ILE A 73 -0.99 19.12 -3.70
N ALA A 74 -0.23 19.92 -2.93
CA ALA A 74 -0.83 20.78 -1.89
C ALA A 74 -1.52 22.04 -2.47
N LEU A 75 -1.20 22.42 -3.71
CA LEU A 75 -1.74 23.62 -4.38
C LEU A 75 -2.76 23.30 -5.49
N ALA A 76 -2.99 22.03 -5.82
CA ALA A 76 -4.13 21.64 -6.62
C ALA A 76 -5.38 21.71 -5.72
N GLY A 77 -5.91 22.93 -5.58
CA GLY A 77 -7.17 23.17 -4.90
C GLY A 77 -8.20 22.13 -5.33
N ARG A 78 -8.96 21.62 -4.35
CA ARG A 78 -10.17 20.82 -4.58
C ARG A 78 -11.10 21.59 -5.52
N ARG A 79 -10.93 21.42 -6.82
CA ARG A 79 -11.85 21.90 -7.84
C ARG A 79 -12.95 20.86 -7.96
N CYS A 80 -13.92 20.94 -7.06
CA CYS A 80 -15.22 20.34 -7.28
C CYS A 80 -15.94 21.25 -8.28
N SER A 81 -15.96 20.91 -9.57
CA SER A 81 -16.90 21.52 -10.51
C SER A 81 -18.21 20.74 -10.46
N VAL A 82 -19.27 21.42 -10.03
CA VAL A 82 -20.65 20.95 -10.13
C VAL A 82 -21.01 20.98 -11.62
N PHE A 83 -21.38 19.83 -12.17
CA PHE A 83 -21.66 19.52 -13.58
C PHE A 83 -20.47 19.26 -14.52
N GLY A 84 -20.45 18.03 -15.07
CA GLY A 84 -19.83 17.71 -16.35
C GLY A 84 -18.37 17.24 -16.34
N GLY A 85 -18.16 15.94 -16.07
CA GLY A 85 -17.10 15.13 -16.68
C GLY A 85 -15.63 15.54 -16.43
N THR A 86 -15.03 15.03 -15.36
CA THR A 86 -13.56 14.98 -15.22
C THR A 86 -13.10 13.59 -14.81
N ARG A 87 -12.43 12.94 -15.77
CA ARG A 87 -11.52 11.78 -15.71
C ARG A 87 -11.59 10.94 -14.44
N ARG A 88 -12.13 9.73 -14.57
CA ARG A 88 -11.87 8.62 -13.64
C ARG A 88 -10.35 8.37 -13.60
N VAL A 89 -9.65 8.91 -12.59
CA VAL A 89 -8.19 8.76 -12.37
C VAL A 89 -7.82 7.37 -11.84
N TRP A 90 -8.75 6.42 -11.93
CA TRP A 90 -8.65 5.09 -11.34
C TRP A 90 -8.92 4.08 -12.45
N SER A 91 -7.90 3.31 -12.80
CA SER A 91 -8.07 2.13 -13.65
C SER A 91 -7.99 0.90 -12.75
N ILE A 92 -8.99 0.03 -12.88
CA ILE A 92 -8.97 -1.32 -12.29
C ILE A 92 -8.19 -2.19 -13.28
N MET A 93 -7.08 -2.78 -12.83
CA MET A 93 -6.48 -3.91 -13.53
C MET A 93 -6.93 -5.16 -12.78
N SER A 94 -7.91 -5.86 -13.35
CA SER A 94 -8.23 -7.23 -12.94
C SER A 94 -7.14 -8.13 -13.51
N CYS A 95 -6.61 -9.05 -12.69
CA CYS A 95 -5.64 -10.04 -13.11
C CYS A 95 -6.16 -10.95 -14.22
#